data_AF-A0AAU0QLK4-F1
#
_entry.id   AF-A0AAU0QLK4-F1
#
_cell.length_a   1.000
_cell.length_b   1.000
_cell.length_c   1.000
_cell.angle_alpha   90.00
_cell.angle_beta   90.00
_cell.angle_gamma   90.00
#
_symmetry.space_group_name_H-M   'P 1'
#
loop_
_entity.id
_entity.type
_entity.pdbx_description
1 polymer ?
#
loop_
_entity_poly.entity_id
_entity_poly.type
_entity_poly.pdbx_seq_one_letter_code
_entity_poly.pdbx_strand_id
1 'polypeptide(L)'
;MDGLEILPEEYVKPFRRCLEVLKRSNIMFPSENSSFWKTNWRFLYMAPLHIMHFLSLTAYIVKIVIEGQDVFQQANVIPMWLVTAEVTVKTTLLLMKRDDLKNVVIHLGSMWRTEGLNEEQILLKKAALKRVKYTEFIFYRISLAVTWQYTMLPLVELTVRRLIFHQDVELQLAFAAIYPFEVTNIYIYLIMYAFQTYCGK
;
A
#
# COMPACT_ATOMS: atom_id res chain seq x y z
N MET A 1 -19.52 3.62 -4.39
CA MET A 1 -19.07 2.22 -4.27
C MET A 1 -20.35 1.46 -4.12
N ASP A 2 -20.64 0.60 -5.08
CA ASP A 2 -22.01 0.19 -5.31
C ASP A 2 -22.47 -0.72 -4.15
N GLY A 3 -23.61 -0.38 -3.55
CA GLY A 3 -24.17 -1.04 -2.36
C GLY A 3 -23.89 -0.32 -1.02
N LEU A 4 -22.86 0.53 -0.93
CA LEU A 4 -22.61 1.36 0.27
C LEU A 4 -23.49 2.61 0.33
N GLU A 5 -24.08 3.02 -0.79
CA GLU A 5 -24.92 4.22 -0.92
C GLU A 5 -26.27 4.10 -0.21
N ILE A 6 -26.68 2.86 0.12
CA ILE A 6 -27.93 2.55 0.83
C ILE A 6 -27.74 2.65 2.36
N LEU A 7 -26.49 2.68 2.84
CA LEU A 7 -26.18 2.66 4.27
C LEU A 7 -26.20 4.07 4.88
N PRO A 8 -26.50 4.20 6.19
CA PRO A 8 -26.46 5.49 6.87
C PRO A 8 -25.10 6.18 6.75
N GLU A 9 -25.08 7.47 6.39
CA GLU A 9 -23.84 8.24 6.22
C GLU A 9 -22.99 8.26 7.50
N GLU A 10 -23.64 8.26 8.67
CA GLU A 10 -22.96 8.18 9.97
C GLU A 10 -22.09 6.91 10.10
N TYR A 11 -22.55 5.79 9.53
CA TYR A 11 -21.83 4.52 9.51
C TYR A 11 -20.71 4.49 8.48
N VAL A 12 -20.96 5.02 7.27
CA VAL A 12 -19.99 4.93 6.16
C VAL A 12 -18.82 5.91 6.35
N LYS A 13 -19.08 7.09 6.91
CA LYS A 13 -18.11 8.18 7.01
C LYS A 13 -16.76 7.81 7.66
N PRO A 14 -16.69 7.04 8.76
CA PRO A 14 -15.43 6.63 9.38
C PRO A 14 -14.63 5.58 8.59
N PHE A 15 -15.25 4.89 7.63
CA PHE A 15 -14.56 3.91 6.78
C PHE A 15 -14.15 4.48 5.44
N ARG A 16 -14.60 5.69 5.11
CA ARG A 16 -14.45 6.28 3.77
C ARG A 16 -13.00 6.29 3.29
N ARG A 17 -12.03 6.58 4.15
CA ARG A 17 -10.63 6.63 3.74
C ARG A 17 -10.04 5.23 3.59
N CYS A 18 -10.31 4.27 4.47
CA CYS A 18 -9.97 2.85 4.26
C CYS A 18 -10.53 2.34 2.92
N LEU A 19 -11.79 2.64 2.66
CA LEU A 19 -12.50 2.31 1.44
C LEU A 19 -11.89 2.96 0.19
N GLU A 20 -11.46 4.23 0.28
CA GLU A 20 -10.71 4.90 -0.78
C GLU A 20 -9.32 4.30 -1.00
N VAL A 21 -8.63 3.89 0.05
CA VAL A 21 -7.32 3.21 -0.04
C VAL A 21 -7.48 1.87 -0.75
N LEU A 22 -8.44 1.03 -0.34
CA LEU A 22 -8.74 -0.23 -1.03
C LEU A 22 -9.06 0.00 -2.51
N LYS A 23 -9.87 1.01 -2.82
CA LYS A 23 -10.18 1.39 -4.21
C LYS A 23 -8.93 1.80 -5.00
N ARG A 24 -8.00 2.55 -4.39
CA ARG A 24 -6.72 2.94 -5.02
C ARG A 24 -5.81 1.73 -5.24
N SER A 25 -5.82 0.77 -4.31
CA SER A 25 -5.15 -0.54 -4.43
C SER A 25 -5.89 -1.54 -5.33
N ASN A 26 -6.89 -1.09 -6.08
CA ASN A 26 -7.71 -1.90 -6.98
C ASN A 26 -8.50 -3.06 -6.33
N ILE A 27 -8.73 -2.97 -5.03
CA ILE A 27 -9.67 -3.83 -4.30
C ILE A 27 -11.02 -3.11 -4.33
N MET A 28 -11.75 -3.29 -5.44
CA MET A 28 -13.10 -2.75 -5.60
C MET A 28 -14.14 -3.83 -5.32
N PHE A 29 -15.19 -3.46 -4.58
CA PHE A 29 -16.35 -4.31 -4.42
C PHE A 29 -17.13 -4.35 -5.75
N PRO A 30 -17.32 -5.53 -6.35
CA PRO A 30 -18.06 -5.64 -7.59
C PRO A 30 -19.51 -5.21 -7.39
N SER A 31 -20.02 -4.47 -8.37
CA SER A 31 -21.44 -4.18 -8.47
C SER A 31 -22.13 -5.17 -9.38
N GLU A 32 -23.43 -5.40 -9.13
CA GLU A 32 -24.23 -6.40 -9.85
C GLU A 32 -24.22 -6.17 -11.38
N ASN A 33 -23.97 -4.94 -11.84
CA ASN A 33 -23.93 -4.57 -13.27
C ASN A 33 -22.54 -4.10 -13.77
N SER A 34 -21.46 -4.31 -13.00
CA SER A 34 -20.12 -3.91 -13.44
C SER A 34 -19.46 -4.98 -14.31
N SER A 35 -18.98 -4.60 -15.51
CA SER A 35 -18.20 -5.51 -16.35
C SER A 35 -16.85 -5.86 -15.69
N PHE A 36 -16.35 -7.07 -15.94
CA PHE A 36 -15.04 -7.53 -15.44
C PHE A 36 -13.92 -6.51 -15.75
N TRP A 37 -13.93 -5.94 -16.95
CA TRP A 37 -12.97 -4.94 -17.39
C TRP A 37 -13.06 -3.64 -16.56
N LYS A 38 -14.27 -3.17 -16.26
CA LYS A 38 -14.45 -1.95 -15.44
C LYS A 38 -13.88 -2.15 -14.02
N THR A 39 -13.97 -3.36 -13.49
CA THR A 39 -13.58 -3.68 -12.11
C THR A 39 -12.10 -4.09 -11.98
N ASN A 40 -11.54 -4.79 -12.98
CA ASN A 40 -10.23 -5.42 -12.84
C ASN A 40 -9.16 -4.91 -13.83
N TRP A 41 -9.44 -3.97 -14.74
CA TRP A 41 -8.43 -3.54 -15.71
C TRP A 41 -7.14 -3.02 -15.07
N ARG A 42 -7.22 -2.36 -13.90
CA ARG A 42 -6.00 -1.87 -13.24
C ARG A 42 -5.14 -2.99 -12.69
N PHE A 43 -5.75 -4.09 -12.28
CA PHE A 43 -5.04 -5.29 -11.86
C PHE A 43 -4.15 -5.82 -12.99
N LEU A 44 -4.60 -5.74 -14.25
CA LEU A 44 -3.86 -6.25 -15.40
C LEU A 44 -2.52 -5.54 -15.63
N TYR A 45 -2.40 -4.26 -15.32
CA TYR A 45 -1.12 -3.55 -15.42
C TYR A 45 -0.39 -3.47 -14.06
N MET A 46 -1.10 -3.44 -12.94
CA MET A 46 -0.49 -3.39 -11.59
C MET A 46 0.18 -4.72 -11.21
N ALA A 47 -0.47 -5.85 -11.48
CA ALA A 47 0.02 -7.15 -11.04
C ALA A 47 1.36 -7.52 -11.70
N PRO A 48 1.57 -7.35 -13.03
CA PRO A 48 2.87 -7.60 -13.63
C PRO A 48 3.99 -6.71 -13.06
N LEU A 49 3.70 -5.43 -12.80
CA LEU A 49 4.67 -4.50 -12.20
C LEU A 49 5.08 -4.96 -10.79
N HIS A 50 4.09 -5.34 -9.98
CA HIS A 50 4.34 -5.85 -8.63
C HIS A 50 5.09 -7.19 -8.63
N ILE A 51 4.71 -8.12 -9.51
CA ILE A 51 5.41 -9.40 -9.68
C ILE A 51 6.86 -9.16 -10.10
N MET A 52 7.10 -8.27 -11.06
CA MET A 52 8.44 -7.91 -11.50
C MET A 52 9.26 -7.35 -10.34
N HIS A 53 8.70 -6.42 -9.55
CA HIS A 53 9.38 -5.86 -8.38
C HIS A 53 9.69 -6.93 -7.32
N PHE A 54 8.73 -7.79 -7.01
CA PHE A 54 8.91 -8.87 -6.04
C PHE A 54 9.97 -9.89 -6.47
N LEU A 55 9.99 -10.26 -7.75
CA LEU A 55 11.02 -11.13 -8.31
C LEU A 55 12.40 -10.47 -8.26
N SER A 56 12.50 -9.18 -8.58
CA SER A 56 13.75 -8.42 -8.49
C SER A 56 14.30 -8.34 -7.06
N LEU A 57 13.44 -8.14 -6.05
CA LEU A 57 13.83 -8.17 -4.64
C LEU A 57 14.27 -9.57 -4.20
N THR A 58 13.53 -10.60 -4.61
CA THR A 58 13.84 -11.99 -4.29
C THR A 58 15.17 -12.42 -4.91
N ALA A 59 15.41 -12.06 -6.17
CA ALA A 59 16.68 -12.32 -6.85
C ALA A 59 17.85 -11.63 -6.15
N TYR A 60 17.64 -10.41 -5.64
CA TYR A 60 18.66 -9.69 -4.87
C TYR A 60 19.02 -10.42 -3.57
N ILE A 61 18.02 -10.88 -2.80
CA ILE A 61 18.25 -11.68 -1.59
C ILE A 61 18.99 -12.97 -1.92
N VAL A 62 18.55 -13.70 -2.94
CA VAL A 62 19.21 -14.94 -3.37
C VAL A 62 20.66 -14.69 -3.75
N LYS A 63 20.96 -13.59 -4.45
CA LYS A 63 22.33 -13.18 -4.79
C LYS A 63 23.19 -12.98 -3.53
N ILE A 64 22.73 -12.20 -2.56
CA ILE A 64 23.45 -11.95 -1.29
C ILE A 64 23.78 -13.28 -0.60
N VAL A 65 22.81 -14.20 -0.54
CA VAL A 65 22.97 -15.52 0.09
C VAL A 65 23.98 -16.39 -0.66
N ILE A 66 23.91 -16.44 -2.00
CA ILE A 66 24.85 -17.21 -2.82
C ILE A 66 26.28 -16.66 -2.73
N GLU A 67 26.42 -15.33 -2.71
CA GLU A 67 27.71 -14.65 -2.61
C GLU A 67 28.33 -14.71 -1.19
N GLY A 68 27.64 -15.33 -0.23
CA GLY A 68 28.11 -15.48 1.15
C GLY A 68 28.25 -14.15 1.90
N GLN A 69 27.59 -13.10 1.41
CA GLN A 69 27.57 -11.81 2.08
C GLN A 69 26.75 -11.89 3.37
N ASP A 70 27.17 -11.16 4.39
CA ASP A 70 26.40 -11.08 5.62
C ASP A 70 25.07 -10.35 5.36
N VAL A 71 23.98 -11.12 5.36
CA VAL A 71 22.62 -10.62 5.11
C VAL A 71 22.23 -9.56 6.16
N PHE A 72 22.84 -9.59 7.35
CA PHE A 72 22.61 -8.59 8.40
C PHE A 72 23.32 -7.26 8.12
N GLN A 73 24.37 -7.23 7.29
CA GLN A 73 24.99 -5.97 6.84
C GLN A 73 24.08 -5.23 5.85
N GLN A 74 23.18 -5.94 5.16
CA GLN A 74 22.14 -5.36 4.31
C GLN A 74 20.78 -5.32 5.01
N ALA A 75 20.77 -4.81 6.25
CA ALA A 75 19.63 -4.82 7.17
C ALA A 75 18.33 -4.19 6.61
N ASN A 76 18.42 -3.38 5.57
CA ASN A 76 17.27 -2.74 4.92
C ASN A 76 16.52 -3.65 3.92
N VAL A 77 17.15 -4.72 3.41
CA VAL A 77 16.61 -5.55 2.33
C VAL A 77 15.60 -6.58 2.84
N ILE A 78 15.92 -7.28 3.92
CA ILE A 78 15.07 -8.34 4.48
C ILE A 78 13.70 -7.77 4.93
N PRO A 79 13.63 -6.68 5.71
CA PRO A 79 12.34 -6.14 6.14
C PRO A 79 11.46 -5.71 4.96
N MET A 80 12.08 -5.14 3.92
CA MET A 80 11.37 -4.71 2.71
C MET A 80 10.79 -5.89 1.94
N TRP A 81 11.57 -6.97 1.78
CA TRP A 81 11.07 -8.19 1.16
C TRP A 81 9.94 -8.82 1.97
N LEU A 82 10.07 -8.89 3.30
CA LEU A 82 9.02 -9.41 4.19
C LEU A 82 7.74 -8.59 4.09
N VAL A 83 7.83 -7.26 4.12
CA VAL A 83 6.67 -6.36 3.96
C VAL A 83 6.03 -6.55 2.60
N THR A 84 6.82 -6.67 1.53
CA THR A 84 6.29 -6.89 0.18
C THR A 84 5.58 -8.24 0.07
N ALA A 85 6.14 -9.31 0.66
CA ALA A 85 5.52 -10.62 0.73
C ALA A 85 4.20 -10.59 1.53
N GLU A 86 4.21 -9.95 2.70
CA GLU A 86 3.03 -9.78 3.55
C GLU A 86 1.90 -9.05 2.81
N VAL A 87 2.21 -7.92 2.15
CA VAL A 87 1.25 -7.16 1.34
C VAL A 87 0.70 -8.00 0.20
N THR A 88 1.53 -8.81 -0.45
CA THR A 88 1.11 -9.71 -1.54
C THR A 88 0.10 -10.74 -1.03
N VAL A 89 0.40 -11.40 0.09
CA VAL A 89 -0.49 -12.38 0.71
C VAL A 89 -1.80 -11.73 1.14
N LYS A 90 -1.74 -10.59 1.86
CA LYS A 90 -2.92 -9.85 2.30
C LYS A 90 -3.80 -9.40 1.14
N THR A 91 -3.20 -8.85 0.09
CA THR A 91 -3.93 -8.39 -1.10
C THR A 91 -4.61 -9.56 -1.81
N THR A 92 -3.92 -10.68 -1.95
CA THR A 92 -4.49 -11.90 -2.54
C THR A 92 -5.68 -12.40 -1.72
N LEU A 93 -5.54 -12.48 -0.40
CA LEU A 93 -6.64 -12.87 0.50
C LEU A 93 -7.82 -11.90 0.40
N LEU A 94 -7.58 -10.59 0.40
CA LEU A 94 -8.62 -9.57 0.26
C LEU A 94 -9.35 -9.68 -1.08
N LEU A 95 -8.65 -9.98 -2.18
CA LEU A 95 -9.27 -10.19 -3.48
C LEU A 95 -10.13 -11.45 -3.51
N MET A 96 -9.65 -12.56 -2.93
CA MET A 96 -10.39 -13.82 -2.83
C MET A 96 -11.63 -13.70 -1.93
N LYS A 97 -11.56 -12.86 -0.90
CA LYS A 97 -12.61 -12.68 0.13
C LYS A 97 -13.38 -11.36 0.00
N ARG A 98 -13.29 -10.69 -1.15
CA ARG A 98 -13.88 -9.35 -1.33
C ARG A 98 -15.41 -9.35 -1.21
N ASP A 99 -16.07 -10.42 -1.65
CA ASP A 99 -17.53 -10.53 -1.60
C ASP A 99 -18.01 -10.82 -0.16
N ASP A 100 -17.29 -11.69 0.55
CA ASP A 100 -17.49 -11.92 2.00
C ASP A 100 -17.31 -10.61 2.78
N LEU A 101 -16.25 -9.84 2.48
CA LEU A 101 -15.99 -8.54 3.11
C LEU A 101 -17.09 -7.52 2.81
N LYS A 102 -17.56 -7.46 1.56
CA LYS A 102 -18.70 -6.61 1.15
C LYS A 102 -19.94 -6.96 1.97
N ASN A 103 -20.25 -8.26 2.08
CA ASN A 103 -21.41 -8.74 2.81
C ASN A 103 -21.33 -8.40 4.30
N VAL A 104 -20.16 -8.55 4.93
CA VAL A 104 -19.94 -8.13 6.32
C VAL A 104 -20.19 -6.64 6.51
N VAL A 105 -19.66 -5.79 5.62
CA VAL A 105 -19.83 -4.34 5.71
C VAL A 105 -21.30 -3.93 5.53
N ILE A 106 -22.00 -4.54 4.57
CA ILE A 106 -23.43 -4.29 4.34
C ILE A 106 -24.26 -4.77 5.53
N HIS A 107 -24.00 -5.98 6.04
CA HIS A 107 -24.72 -6.56 7.17
C HIS A 107 -24.53 -5.73 8.45
N LEU A 108 -23.31 -5.25 8.73
CA LEU A 108 -23.06 -4.35 9.85
C LEU A 108 -23.76 -3.00 9.68
N GLY A 109 -23.80 -2.48 8.44
CA GLY A 109 -24.49 -1.23 8.14
C GLY A 109 -26.00 -1.33 8.19
N SER A 110 -26.60 -2.46 7.82
CA SER A 110 -28.05 -2.68 7.90
C SER A 110 -28.54 -2.83 9.34
N MET A 111 -27.71 -3.36 10.24
CA MET A 111 -27.98 -3.39 11.68
C MET A 111 -27.75 -2.03 12.36
N TRP A 112 -27.22 -1.04 11.65
CA TRP A 112 -26.88 0.26 12.22
C TRP A 112 -28.11 1.11 12.50
N ARG A 113 -28.54 1.12 13.76
CA ARG A 113 -29.71 1.90 14.20
C ARG A 113 -29.40 3.41 14.20
N THR A 114 -30.28 4.19 13.59
CA THR A 114 -30.26 5.66 13.60
C THR A 114 -31.27 6.25 14.60
N GLU A 115 -32.36 5.53 14.86
CA GLU A 115 -33.49 5.99 15.68
C GLU A 115 -33.74 5.08 16.89
N GLY A 116 -34.45 5.63 17.89
CA GLY A 116 -34.84 4.88 19.10
C GLY A 116 -33.68 4.47 19.99
N LEU A 117 -32.61 5.29 20.04
CA LEU A 117 -31.43 5.07 20.89
C LEU A 117 -31.56 5.87 22.20
N ASN A 118 -31.20 5.24 23.30
CA ASN A 118 -31.04 5.95 24.58
C ASN A 118 -29.77 6.82 24.58
N GLU A 119 -29.68 7.83 25.44
CA GLU A 119 -28.53 8.74 25.53
C GLU A 119 -27.21 8.00 25.76
N GLU A 120 -27.22 6.99 26.63
CA GLU A 120 -26.05 6.15 26.91
C GLU A 120 -25.59 5.37 25.66
N GLN A 121 -26.53 4.85 24.86
CA GLN A 121 -26.23 4.15 23.62
C GLN A 121 -25.66 5.11 22.56
N ILE A 122 -26.19 6.33 22.48
CA ILE A 122 -25.66 7.38 21.60
C ILE A 122 -24.22 7.72 21.99
N LEU A 123 -23.93 7.81 23.29
CA LEU A 123 -22.59 8.13 23.78
C LEU A 123 -21.60 7.01 23.47
N LEU A 124 -21.97 5.75 23.71
CA LEU A 124 -21.14 4.58 23.39
C LEU A 124 -20.88 4.47 21.89
N LYS A 125 -21.90 4.70 21.05
CA LYS A 125 -21.79 4.75 19.59
C LYS A 125 -20.83 5.84 19.12
N LYS A 126 -20.97 7.06 19.63
CA LYS A 126 -20.06 8.18 19.31
C LYS A 126 -18.62 7.89 19.74
N ALA A 127 -18.42 7.28 20.91
CA ALA A 127 -17.09 6.89 21.38
C ALA A 127 -16.44 5.84 20.47
N ALA A 128 -17.19 4.82 20.06
CA ALA A 128 -16.72 3.80 19.12
C ALA A 128 -16.32 4.40 17.75
N LEU A 129 -17.18 5.24 17.17
CA LEU A 129 -16.88 5.92 15.89
C LEU A 129 -15.65 6.84 16.01
N LYS A 130 -15.53 7.57 17.12
CA LYS A 130 -14.36 8.42 17.38
C LYS A 130 -13.08 7.59 17.44
N ARG A 131 -13.12 6.41 18.07
CA ARG A 131 -11.98 5.49 18.13
C ARG A 131 -11.58 4.99 16.75
N VAL A 132 -12.54 4.52 15.94
CA VAL A 132 -12.28 4.05 14.56
C VAL A 132 -11.64 5.16 13.73
N LYS A 133 -12.23 6.37 13.73
CA LYS A 133 -11.72 7.53 12.99
C LYS A 133 -10.31 7.91 13.42
N TYR A 134 -10.02 7.89 14.73
CA TYR A 134 -8.72 8.26 15.25
C TYR A 134 -7.65 7.22 14.88
N THR A 135 -7.97 5.94 15.03
CA THR A 135 -7.09 4.84 14.61
C THR A 135 -6.80 4.92 13.11
N GLU A 136 -7.82 5.06 12.27
CA GLU A 136 -7.65 5.23 10.82
C GLU A 136 -6.76 6.44 10.49
N PHE A 137 -6.99 7.57 11.16
CA PHE A 137 -6.19 8.79 10.93
C PHE A 137 -4.72 8.58 11.30
N ILE A 138 -4.43 7.99 12.45
CA ILE A 138 -3.06 7.72 12.90
C ILE A 138 -2.36 6.75 11.95
N PHE A 139 -2.97 5.59 11.70
CA PHE A 139 -2.37 4.57 10.83
C PHE A 139 -2.05 5.16 9.46
N TYR A 140 -3.02 5.85 8.85
CA TYR A 140 -2.80 6.45 7.54
C TYR A 140 -1.68 7.50 7.53
N ARG A 141 -1.65 8.40 8.51
CA ARG A 141 -0.64 9.48 8.57
C ARG A 141 0.76 8.94 8.85
N ILE A 142 0.88 7.98 9.78
CA ILE A 142 2.16 7.36 10.11
C ILE A 142 2.67 6.55 8.91
N SER A 143 1.84 5.70 8.31
CA SER A 143 2.23 4.94 7.12
C SER A 143 2.69 5.87 5.99
N LEU A 144 1.96 6.95 5.72
CA LEU A 144 2.35 7.92 4.71
C LEU A 144 3.70 8.58 5.06
N ALA A 145 3.91 9.02 6.30
CA ALA A 145 5.15 9.64 6.72
C ALA A 145 6.35 8.68 6.59
N VAL A 146 6.19 7.41 7.01
CA VAL A 146 7.22 6.38 6.89
C VAL A 146 7.54 6.08 5.42
N THR A 147 6.53 5.91 4.57
CA THR A 147 6.75 5.70 3.13
C THR A 147 7.49 6.88 2.50
N TRP A 148 7.11 8.12 2.81
CA TRP A 148 7.78 9.30 2.29
C TRP A 148 9.22 9.42 2.80
N GLN A 149 9.45 9.17 4.08
CA GLN A 149 10.80 9.19 4.66
C GLN A 149 11.70 8.15 3.99
N TYR A 150 11.21 6.92 3.84
CA TYR A 150 11.97 5.83 3.23
C TYR A 150 12.26 6.08 1.74
N THR A 151 11.26 6.56 1.00
CA THR A 151 11.39 6.85 -0.45
C THR A 151 12.08 8.18 -0.76
N MET A 152 12.30 9.08 0.20
CA MET A 152 13.05 10.32 -0.02
C MET A 152 14.48 10.27 0.49
N LEU A 153 14.79 9.39 1.45
CA LEU A 153 16.12 9.27 2.03
C LEU A 153 17.26 9.13 0.98
N PRO A 154 17.17 8.23 -0.02
CA PRO A 154 18.26 8.09 -1.00
C PRO A 154 18.38 9.31 -1.92
N LEU A 155 17.28 10.01 -2.25
CA LEU A 155 17.33 11.24 -3.03
C LEU A 155 18.00 12.38 -2.25
N VAL A 156 17.65 12.53 -0.97
CA VAL A 156 18.28 13.54 -0.10
C VAL A 156 19.76 13.23 0.08
N GLU A 157 20.13 11.97 0.32
CA GLU A 157 21.51 11.54 0.43
C GLU A 157 22.32 11.82 -0.84
N LEU A 158 21.79 11.46 -2.02
CA LEU A 158 22.41 11.74 -3.31
C LEU A 158 22.61 13.25 -3.51
N THR A 159 21.58 14.05 -3.20
CA THR A 159 21.61 15.51 -3.36
C THR A 159 22.65 16.15 -2.45
N VAL A 160 22.69 15.73 -1.17
CA VAL A 160 23.65 16.23 -0.18
C VAL A 160 25.08 15.85 -0.57
N ARG A 161 25.34 14.58 -0.87
CA ARG A 161 26.70 14.12 -1.23
C ARG A 161 27.22 14.76 -2.52
N ARG A 162 26.35 14.97 -3.52
CA ARG A 162 26.76 15.56 -4.80
C ARG A 162 26.90 17.09 -4.75
N LEU A 163 25.93 17.77 -4.13
CA LEU A 163 25.91 19.25 -4.11
C LEU A 163 26.77 19.86 -3.01
N ILE A 164 26.84 19.22 -1.83
CA ILE A 164 27.55 19.76 -0.66
C ILE A 164 28.97 19.19 -0.59
N PHE A 165 29.11 17.87 -0.78
CA PHE A 165 30.40 17.18 -0.61
C PHE A 165 31.19 16.97 -1.91
N HIS A 166 30.61 17.32 -3.08
CA HIS A 166 31.23 17.15 -4.40
C HIS A 166 31.77 15.74 -4.66
N GLN A 167 31.12 14.71 -4.11
CA GLN A 167 31.49 13.32 -4.33
C GLN A 167 30.78 12.77 -5.57
N ASP A 168 31.51 12.01 -6.38
CA ASP A 168 30.92 11.15 -7.41
C ASP A 168 30.29 9.94 -6.72
N VAL A 169 28.97 10.01 -6.52
CA VAL A 169 28.18 8.95 -5.90
C VAL A 169 27.42 8.19 -6.97
N GLU A 170 27.45 6.86 -6.88
CA GLU A 170 26.62 6.00 -7.72
C GLU A 170 25.13 6.31 -7.52
N LEU A 171 24.36 6.19 -8.60
CA LEU A 171 22.92 6.45 -8.58
C LEU A 171 22.19 5.37 -7.77
N GLN A 172 21.94 5.67 -6.50
CA GLN A 172 21.25 4.76 -5.58
C GLN A 172 19.74 4.83 -5.77
N LEU A 173 19.14 3.67 -6.05
CA LEU A 173 17.70 3.48 -6.13
C LEU A 173 17.07 3.46 -4.73
N ALA A 174 15.75 3.66 -4.64
CA ALA A 174 15.01 3.61 -3.37
C ALA A 174 15.10 2.24 -2.69
N PHE A 175 15.17 1.19 -3.50
CA PHE A 175 15.23 -0.19 -3.07
C PHE A 175 16.39 -0.92 -3.77
N ALA A 176 17.13 -1.71 -3.00
CA ALA A 176 18.17 -2.57 -3.53
C ALA A 176 17.51 -3.78 -4.23
N ALA A 177 17.58 -3.80 -5.56
CA ALA A 177 16.90 -4.78 -6.40
C ALA A 177 17.72 -5.05 -7.66
N ILE A 178 17.62 -6.27 -8.20
CA ILE A 178 18.29 -6.63 -9.46
C ILE A 178 17.35 -6.32 -10.63
N TYR A 179 17.84 -5.55 -11.58
CA TYR A 179 17.18 -5.28 -12.86
C TYR A 179 18.03 -5.81 -14.02
N PRO A 180 17.41 -6.24 -15.13
CA PRO A 180 18.14 -6.78 -16.30
C PRO A 180 18.87 -5.71 -17.13
N PHE A 181 18.93 -4.47 -16.65
CA PHE A 181 19.55 -3.32 -17.33
C PHE A 181 20.35 -2.49 -16.34
N GLU A 182 21.44 -1.90 -16.81
CA GLU A 182 22.30 -1.02 -16.01
C GLU A 182 21.72 0.39 -15.91
N VAL A 183 21.73 0.95 -14.71
CA VAL A 183 21.22 2.31 -14.45
C VAL A 183 22.34 3.33 -14.63
N THR A 184 22.80 3.49 -15.88
CA THR A 184 23.89 4.41 -16.23
C THR A 184 23.41 5.80 -16.61
N ASN A 185 22.15 5.92 -17.07
CA ASN A 185 21.56 7.18 -17.51
C ASN A 185 20.59 7.74 -16.46
N ILE A 186 20.66 9.05 -16.21
CA ILE A 186 19.76 9.76 -15.29
C ILE A 186 18.28 9.62 -15.64
N TYR A 187 17.92 9.50 -16.91
CA TYR A 187 16.53 9.27 -17.33
C TYR A 187 16.06 7.87 -16.94
N ILE A 188 16.89 6.85 -17.14
CA ILE A 188 16.59 5.47 -16.73
C ILE A 188 16.49 5.41 -15.20
N TYR A 189 17.39 6.10 -14.49
CA TYR A 189 17.33 6.23 -13.04
C TYR A 189 16.00 6.81 -12.56
N LEU A 190 15.55 7.94 -13.11
CA LEU A 190 14.29 8.57 -12.72
C LEU A 190 13.07 7.68 -13.00
N ILE A 191 13.06 6.98 -14.15
CA ILE A 191 12.00 6.02 -14.49
C ILE A 191 11.99 4.87 -13.47
N MET A 192 13.16 4.33 -13.13
CA MET A 192 13.27 3.24 -12.18
C MET A 192 12.91 3.66 -10.77
N TYR A 193 13.28 4.87 -10.38
CA TYR A 193 12.92 5.45 -9.10
C TYR A 193 11.40 5.64 -9.01
N ALA A 194 10.77 6.15 -10.07
CA ALA A 194 9.33 6.29 -10.15
C ALA A 194 8.62 4.93 -10.11
N PHE A 195 9.15 3.92 -10.82
CA PHE A 195 8.66 2.55 -10.79
C PHE A 195 8.72 1.95 -9.37
N GLN A 196 9.88 2.02 -8.71
CA GLN A 196 10.05 1.54 -7.34
C GLN A 196 9.14 2.28 -6.36
N THR A 197 9.09 3.60 -6.44
CA THR A 197 8.20 4.42 -5.59
C THR A 197 6.72 4.12 -5.84
N TYR A 198 6.36 3.67 -7.04
CA TYR A 198 5.00 3.25 -7.35
C TYR A 198 4.69 1.86 -6.80
N CYS A 199 5.61 0.90 -6.92
CA CYS A 199 5.44 -0.46 -6.41
C CYS A 199 5.62 -0.59 -4.89
N GLY A 200 6.36 0.32 -4.25
CA GLY A 200 6.56 0.35 -2.81
C GLY A 200 5.50 1.11 -2.01
N LYS A 201 4.42 1.58 -2.67
CA LYS A 201 3.25 2.22 -2.04
C LYS A 201 2.16 1.21 -1.75
#